data_AF-A0A8B7NZS0-F1
#
_entry.id   AF-A0A8B7NZS0-F1
#
_cell.length_a   1.000
_cell.length_b   1.000
_cell.length_c   1.000
_cell.angle_alpha   90.00
_cell.angle_beta   90.00
_cell.angle_gamma   90.00
#
_symmetry.space_group_name_H-M   'P 1'
#
loop_
_entity.id
_entity.type
_entity.pdbx_description
1 polymer ?
#
loop_
_entity_poly.entity_id
_entity_poly.type
_entity_poly.pdbx_seq_one_letter_code
_entity_poly.pdbx_strand_id
1 'polypeptide(L)'
;MERYGCKVYAFDPTMGRQAHLRGSNIHFQPWGLGGETGTSTFKGKKIPIYTYRDILKKINEEKSLIDYLKIDIEGFEIDFFRNVLNDDAELLANVKQIGMEIHPGRSTTIRDKIWSQIRQLRSLHFSQVFSQPNLVAKNPYEFRNKTVSNCYEILWVRKQFN
;
A
#
# COMPACT_ATOMS: atom_id res chain seq x y z
N MET A 1 0.01 -10.93 15.42
CA MET A 1 0.24 -11.70 14.19
C MET A 1 1.05 -12.96 14.46
N GLU A 2 2.30 -12.86 14.94
CA GLU A 2 3.11 -14.05 15.25
C GLU A 2 2.43 -15.03 16.23
N ARG A 3 1.88 -14.54 17.35
CA ARG A 3 1.14 -15.40 18.32
C ARG A 3 -0.08 -16.11 17.73
N TYR A 4 -0.57 -15.66 16.57
CA TYR A 4 -1.68 -16.27 15.84
C TYR A 4 -1.19 -17.18 14.70
N GLY A 5 0.12 -17.48 14.63
CA GLY A 5 0.73 -18.34 13.61
C GLY A 5 0.92 -17.67 12.25
N CYS A 6 0.65 -16.37 12.12
CA CYS A 6 0.73 -15.69 10.82
C CYS A 6 2.19 -15.56 10.35
N LYS A 7 2.41 -15.86 9.07
CA LYS A 7 3.62 -15.48 8.34
C LYS A 7 3.48 -14.03 7.88
N VAL A 8 4.43 -13.18 8.27
CA VAL A 8 4.37 -11.74 7.98
C VAL A 8 5.63 -11.31 7.29
N TYR A 9 5.47 -10.59 6.18
CA TYR A 9 6.54 -9.82 5.57
C TYR A 9 6.29 -8.34 5.80
N ALA A 10 7.27 -7.66 6.39
CA ALA A 10 7.20 -6.24 6.70
C ALA A 10 8.30 -5.51 5.94
N PHE A 11 7.94 -4.41 5.28
CA PHE A 11 8.84 -3.65 4.42
C PHE A 11 8.88 -2.20 4.91
N ASP A 12 10.04 -1.72 5.32
CA ASP A 12 10.22 -0.31 5.67
C ASP A 12 11.69 0.11 5.45
N PRO A 13 11.97 0.93 4.43
CA PRO A 13 13.34 1.36 4.13
C PRO A 13 13.85 2.48 5.07
N THR A 14 13.01 2.98 5.97
CA THR A 14 13.29 4.17 6.80
C THR A 14 13.74 3.84 8.22
N MET A 15 13.51 2.62 8.70
CA MET A 15 13.85 2.19 10.07
C MET A 15 15.35 2.17 10.37
N GLY A 16 16.21 2.21 9.35
CA GLY A 16 17.67 2.08 9.53
C GLY A 16 18.09 0.71 10.09
N ARG A 17 17.26 -0.31 9.88
CA ARG A 17 17.52 -1.70 10.28
C ARG A 17 17.88 -2.52 9.06
N GLN A 18 18.77 -3.50 9.22
CA GLN A 18 19.01 -4.52 8.20
C GLN A 18 17.86 -5.52 8.17
N ALA A 19 17.79 -6.32 7.10
CA ALA A 19 16.86 -7.44 7.03
C ALA A 19 17.05 -8.37 8.23
N HIS A 20 15.96 -8.75 8.88
CA HIS A 20 16.02 -9.61 10.07
C HIS A 20 14.69 -10.32 10.28
N LEU A 21 14.74 -11.39 11.08
CA LEU A 21 13.55 -12.04 11.60
C LEU A 21 13.21 -11.42 12.95
N ARG A 22 11.97 -10.97 13.13
CA ARG A 22 11.43 -10.56 14.43
C ARG A 22 10.61 -11.72 14.99
N GLY A 23 11.13 -12.36 16.02
CA GLY A 23 10.56 -13.62 16.50
C GLY A 23 10.89 -14.76 15.54
N SER A 24 9.90 -15.58 15.24
CA SER A 24 9.98 -16.79 14.42
C SER A 24 9.36 -16.65 13.03
N ASN A 25 8.45 -15.69 12.80
CA ASN A 25 7.65 -15.65 11.57
C ASN A 25 7.35 -14.25 11.01
N ILE A 26 8.04 -13.21 11.50
CA ILE A 26 7.94 -11.84 10.97
C ILE A 26 9.25 -11.49 10.27
N HIS A 27 9.24 -11.49 8.94
CA HIS A 27 10.37 -11.21 8.08
C HIS A 27 10.41 -9.73 7.75
N PHE A 28 11.37 -9.01 8.32
CA PHE A 28 11.59 -7.61 8.01
C PHE A 28 12.57 -7.45 6.84
N GLN A 29 12.23 -6.56 5.91
CA GLN A 29 13.08 -6.17 4.79
C GLN A 29 13.17 -4.63 4.69
N PRO A 30 14.37 -4.05 4.52
CA PRO A 30 14.55 -2.60 4.43
C PRO A 30 14.32 -2.08 3.01
N TRP A 31 13.18 -2.42 2.42
CA TRP A 31 12.84 -2.11 1.03
C TRP A 31 11.61 -1.21 0.96
N GLY A 32 11.57 -0.30 -0.02
CA GLY A 32 10.36 0.45 -0.34
C GLY A 32 9.53 -0.21 -1.44
N LEU A 33 8.24 0.12 -1.48
CA LEU A 33 7.33 -0.22 -2.56
C LEU A 33 7.24 0.96 -3.53
N GLY A 34 7.33 0.70 -4.82
CA GLY A 34 7.26 1.73 -5.86
C GLY A 34 6.58 1.23 -7.14
N GLY A 35 6.48 2.13 -8.12
CA GLY A 35 5.97 1.80 -9.46
C GLY A 35 7.01 1.19 -10.41
N GLU A 36 8.28 1.17 -10.01
CA GLU A 36 9.38 0.55 -10.74
C GLU A 36 10.44 0.04 -9.76
N THR A 37 11.24 -0.93 -10.20
CA THR A 37 12.36 -1.44 -9.41
C THR A 37 13.60 -0.59 -9.65
N GLY A 38 14.22 -0.11 -8.57
CA GLY A 38 15.38 0.75 -8.66
C GLY A 38 15.73 1.43 -7.35
N THR A 39 16.12 2.70 -7.44
CA THR A 39 16.46 3.54 -6.28
C THR A 39 15.63 4.81 -6.32
N SER A 40 14.94 5.11 -5.23
CA SER A 40 14.24 6.37 -5.04
C SER A 40 14.94 7.23 -4.00
N THR A 41 14.64 8.53 -3.97
CA THR A 41 15.11 9.44 -2.93
C THR A 41 13.95 9.79 -2.00
N PHE A 42 14.05 9.41 -0.73
CA PHE A 42 13.08 9.76 0.30
C PHE A 42 13.77 10.50 1.44
N LYS A 43 13.31 11.71 1.77
CA LYS A 43 13.91 12.58 2.80
C LYS A 43 15.44 12.73 2.64
N GLY A 44 15.91 12.86 1.40
CA GLY A 44 17.34 13.02 1.05
C GLY A 44 18.17 11.73 1.08
N LYS A 45 17.57 10.58 1.40
CA LYS A 45 18.24 9.28 1.41
C LYS A 45 17.85 8.46 0.19
N LYS A 46 18.84 7.83 -0.44
CA LYS A 46 18.62 6.83 -1.48
C LYS A 46 18.12 5.54 -0.84
N ILE A 47 16.95 5.07 -1.27
CA ILE A 47 16.32 3.84 -0.78
C ILE A 47 16.08 2.87 -1.94
N PRO A 48 16.33 1.57 -1.74
CA PRO A 48 15.92 0.57 -2.73
C PRO A 48 14.40 0.50 -2.76
N ILE A 49 13.83 0.57 -3.96
CA ILE A 49 12.40 0.37 -4.20
C ILE A 49 12.18 -0.77 -5.18
N TYR A 50 11.08 -1.47 -5.01
CA TYR A 50 10.68 -2.59 -5.88
C TYR A 50 9.20 -2.46 -6.25
N THR A 51 8.85 -2.96 -7.43
CA THR A 51 7.45 -3.22 -7.78
C THR A 51 6.87 -4.30 -6.88
N TYR A 52 5.54 -4.38 -6.79
CA TYR A 52 4.88 -5.41 -6.00
C TYR A 52 5.26 -6.83 -6.46
N ARG A 53 5.32 -7.04 -7.78
CA ARG A 53 5.79 -8.31 -8.37
C ARG A 53 7.19 -8.68 -7.91
N ASP A 54 8.13 -7.73 -7.97
CA ASP A 54 9.52 -7.99 -7.62
C ASP A 54 9.70 -8.22 -6.12
N ILE A 55 8.88 -7.58 -5.27
CA ILE A 55 8.82 -7.92 -3.85
C ILE A 55 8.41 -9.38 -3.68
N LEU A 56 7.27 -9.78 -4.26
CA LEU A 56 6.75 -11.15 -4.14
C LEU A 56 7.76 -12.20 -4.64
N LYS A 57 8.46 -11.91 -5.76
CA LYS A 57 9.57 -12.74 -6.27
C LYS A 57 10.68 -12.89 -5.24
N LYS A 58 11.15 -11.79 -4.66
CA LYS A 58 12.28 -11.79 -3.71
C LYS A 58 11.99 -12.57 -2.44
N ILE A 59 10.74 -12.62 -2.02
CA ILE A 59 10.31 -13.36 -0.82
C ILE A 59 9.78 -14.76 -1.14
N ASN A 60 9.75 -15.15 -2.42
CA ASN A 60 9.18 -16.40 -2.94
C ASN A 60 7.68 -16.60 -2.61
N GLU A 61 6.88 -15.54 -2.72
CA GLU A 61 5.43 -15.54 -2.41
C GLU A 61 4.54 -15.17 -3.61
N GLU A 62 5.05 -15.26 -4.85
CA GLU A 62 4.29 -14.89 -6.06
C GLU A 62 2.97 -15.65 -6.23
N LYS A 63 2.93 -16.90 -5.76
CA LYS A 63 1.78 -17.80 -5.89
C LYS A 63 0.94 -17.88 -4.61
N SER A 64 1.33 -17.13 -3.58
CA SER A 64 0.73 -17.27 -2.27
C SER A 64 -0.56 -16.49 -2.16
N LEU A 65 -1.52 -17.06 -1.44
CA LEU A 65 -2.72 -16.37 -1.03
C LEU A 65 -2.38 -15.42 0.13
N ILE A 66 -2.62 -14.13 -0.07
CA ILE A 66 -2.35 -13.07 0.89
C ILE A 66 -3.66 -12.71 1.57
N ASP A 67 -3.77 -13.06 2.85
CA ASP A 67 -4.96 -12.76 3.65
C ASP A 67 -5.15 -11.25 3.86
N TYR A 68 -4.04 -10.50 3.99
CA TYR A 68 -4.07 -9.07 4.25
C TYR A 68 -2.83 -8.36 3.71
N LEU A 69 -3.03 -7.41 2.80
CA LEU A 69 -1.99 -6.51 2.29
C LEU A 69 -2.20 -5.11 2.91
N LYS A 70 -1.32 -4.68 3.81
CA LYS A 70 -1.32 -3.29 4.33
C LYS A 70 -0.38 -2.43 3.51
N ILE A 71 -0.86 -1.27 3.08
CA ILE A 71 -0.09 -0.28 2.31
C ILE A 71 -0.16 1.06 3.03
N ASP A 72 0.99 1.58 3.38
CA ASP A 72 1.17 2.92 3.91
C ASP A 72 2.58 3.34 3.50
N ILE A 73 2.67 4.14 2.44
CA ILE A 73 3.93 4.39 1.72
C ILE A 73 4.13 5.87 1.42
N GLU A 74 3.51 6.74 2.22
CA GLU A 74 3.85 8.18 2.32
C GLU A 74 3.83 8.91 0.96
N GLY A 75 2.83 8.62 0.10
CA GLY A 75 2.63 9.30 -1.19
C GLY A 75 3.01 8.48 -2.42
N PHE A 76 3.71 7.36 -2.24
CA PHE A 76 4.07 6.47 -3.36
C PHE A 76 2.88 5.61 -3.84
N GLU A 77 1.67 5.79 -3.29
CA GLU A 77 0.49 4.98 -3.66
C GLU A 77 0.12 5.17 -5.13
N ILE A 78 0.33 6.37 -5.70
CA ILE A 78 0.05 6.63 -7.12
C ILE A 78 0.95 5.76 -8.00
N ASP A 79 2.25 5.67 -7.70
CA ASP A 79 3.20 4.90 -8.50
C ASP A 79 2.97 3.40 -8.34
N PHE A 80 2.75 2.93 -7.11
CA PHE A 80 2.33 1.56 -6.84
C PHE A 80 1.08 1.19 -7.63
N PHE A 81 0.02 2.00 -7.53
CA PHE A 81 -1.23 1.71 -8.23
C PHE A 81 -1.10 1.80 -9.75
N ARG A 82 -0.29 2.72 -10.27
CA ARG A 82 -0.02 2.80 -11.71
C ARG A 82 0.58 1.50 -12.21
N ASN A 83 1.54 0.92 -11.50
CA ASN A 83 2.15 -0.34 -11.89
C ASN A 83 1.20 -1.53 -11.67
N VAL A 84 0.70 -1.73 -10.45
CA VAL A 84 -0.07 -2.94 -10.14
C VAL A 84 -1.43 -2.98 -10.86
N LEU A 85 -2.08 -1.85 -11.15
CA LEU A 85 -3.37 -1.85 -11.84
C LEU A 85 -3.24 -1.96 -13.36
N ASN A 86 -2.13 -1.49 -13.94
CA ASN A 86 -1.94 -1.49 -15.39
C ASN A 86 -1.19 -2.73 -15.88
N ASP A 87 -0.12 -3.11 -15.18
CA ASP A 87 0.83 -4.11 -15.66
C ASP A 87 0.64 -5.47 -14.97
N ASP A 88 0.21 -5.46 -13.70
CA ASP A 88 0.27 -6.62 -12.81
C ASP A 88 -1.05 -6.88 -12.03
N ALA A 89 -2.20 -6.55 -12.63
CA ALA A 89 -3.49 -6.58 -11.94
C ALA A 89 -3.86 -7.99 -11.44
N GLU A 90 -3.36 -9.03 -12.09
CA GLU A 90 -3.56 -10.41 -11.68
C GLU A 90 -2.90 -10.75 -10.33
N LEU A 91 -1.88 -9.99 -9.89
CA LEU A 91 -1.28 -10.19 -8.57
C LEU A 91 -2.26 -9.86 -7.44
N LEU A 92 -3.22 -8.96 -7.69
CA LEU A 92 -4.29 -8.64 -6.73
C LEU A 92 -5.33 -9.78 -6.64
N ALA A 93 -5.33 -10.73 -7.59
CA ALA A 93 -6.23 -11.87 -7.53
C ALA A 93 -5.91 -12.84 -6.37
N ASN A 94 -4.71 -12.76 -5.81
CA ASN A 94 -4.34 -13.56 -4.65
C ASN A 94 -4.46 -12.78 -3.33
N VAL A 95 -5.08 -11.59 -3.32
CA VAL A 95 -5.23 -10.77 -2.10
C VAL A 95 -6.68 -10.77 -1.64
N LYS A 96 -6.94 -11.22 -0.40
CA LYS A 96 -8.29 -11.21 0.18
C LYS A 96 -8.72 -9.81 0.62
N GLN A 97 -7.81 -9.09 1.28
CA GLN A 97 -8.08 -7.79 1.87
C GLN A 97 -6.91 -6.84 1.67
N ILE A 98 -7.22 -5.58 1.37
CA ILE A 98 -6.22 -4.51 1.28
C ILE A 98 -6.61 -3.43 2.29
N GLY A 99 -5.78 -3.24 3.30
CA GLY A 99 -5.85 -2.06 4.16
C GLY A 99 -4.87 -1.03 3.65
N MET A 100 -5.29 0.21 3.48
CA MET A 100 -4.36 1.23 3.01
C MET A 100 -4.58 2.62 3.58
N GLU A 101 -3.48 3.30 3.88
CA GLU A 101 -3.47 4.75 3.96
C GLU A 101 -3.13 5.31 2.58
N ILE A 102 -3.90 6.30 2.14
CA ILE A 102 -3.64 7.03 0.89
C ILE A 102 -3.35 8.49 1.19
N HIS A 103 -2.55 9.12 0.32
CA HIS A 103 -2.06 10.48 0.50
C HIS A 103 -2.52 11.44 -0.61
N PRO A 104 -3.83 11.72 -0.75
CA PRO A 104 -4.36 12.61 -1.80
C PRO A 104 -3.90 14.07 -1.66
N GLY A 105 -3.46 14.49 -0.47
CA GLY A 105 -2.95 15.83 -0.22
C GLY A 105 -3.93 16.94 -0.61
N ARG A 106 -3.39 18.13 -0.91
CA ARG A 106 -4.14 19.35 -1.28
C ARG A 106 -4.22 19.62 -2.78
N SER A 107 -3.43 18.92 -3.60
CA SER A 107 -3.41 19.12 -5.06
C SER A 107 -4.59 18.41 -5.71
N THR A 108 -5.46 19.16 -6.39
CA THR A 108 -6.61 18.61 -7.13
C THR A 108 -6.19 17.50 -8.08
N THR A 109 -5.08 17.68 -8.81
CA THR A 109 -4.54 16.68 -9.74
C THR A 109 -4.15 15.38 -9.04
N ILE A 110 -3.52 15.45 -7.87
CA ILE A 110 -3.14 14.26 -7.09
C ILE A 110 -4.40 13.56 -6.57
N ARG A 111 -5.36 14.32 -6.02
CA ARG A 111 -6.65 13.79 -5.56
C ARG A 111 -7.38 13.03 -6.68
N ASP A 112 -7.46 13.61 -7.86
CA ASP A 112 -8.17 13.03 -9.01
C ASP A 112 -7.49 11.73 -9.49
N LYS A 113 -6.15 11.67 -9.48
CA LYS A 113 -5.38 10.45 -9.80
C LYS A 113 -5.68 9.32 -8.83
N ILE A 114 -5.56 9.57 -7.51
CA ILE A 114 -5.85 8.54 -6.49
C ILE A 114 -7.30 8.05 -6.59
N TRP A 115 -8.26 8.96 -6.74
CA TRP A 115 -9.66 8.57 -6.89
C TRP A 115 -9.95 7.81 -8.18
N SER A 116 -9.21 8.06 -9.26
CA SER A 116 -9.28 7.24 -10.47
C SER A 116 -8.79 5.81 -10.22
N GLN A 117 -7.64 5.65 -9.57
CA GLN A 117 -7.06 4.34 -9.26
C GLN A 117 -7.94 3.55 -8.28
N ILE A 118 -8.54 4.22 -7.30
CA ILE A 118 -9.50 3.59 -6.39
C ILE A 118 -10.75 3.09 -7.12
N ARG A 119 -11.25 3.85 -8.11
CA ARG A 119 -12.36 3.36 -8.95
C ARG A 119 -11.95 2.13 -9.77
N GLN A 120 -10.71 2.07 -10.25
CA GLN A 120 -10.20 0.88 -10.94
C GLN A 120 -10.09 -0.33 -9.98
N LEU A 121 -9.67 -0.14 -8.74
CA LEU A 121 -9.66 -1.22 -7.75
C LEU A 121 -11.07 -1.83 -7.54
N ARG A 122 -12.13 -1.00 -7.56
CA ARG A 122 -13.52 -1.47 -7.50
C ARG A 122 -13.91 -2.36 -8.69
N SER A 123 -13.36 -2.11 -9.88
CA SER A 123 -13.58 -2.98 -11.04
C SER A 123 -12.89 -4.35 -10.91
N LEU A 124 -11.91 -4.49 -10.00
CA LEU A 124 -11.21 -5.75 -9.73
C LEU A 124 -11.85 -6.59 -8.61
N HIS A 125 -13.17 -6.50 -8.46
CA HIS A 125 -13.98 -7.21 -7.46
C HIS A 125 -13.65 -6.89 -5.99
N PHE A 126 -12.98 -5.76 -5.72
CA PHE A 126 -12.82 -5.24 -4.36
C PHE A 126 -14.00 -4.33 -3.97
N SER A 127 -14.54 -4.55 -2.78
CA SER A 127 -15.53 -3.68 -2.15
C SER A 127 -14.86 -2.84 -1.08
N GLN A 128 -15.13 -1.53 -1.10
CA GLN A 128 -14.76 -0.66 0.01
C GLN A 128 -15.73 -0.92 1.16
N VAL A 129 -15.24 -1.40 2.29
CA VAL A 129 -16.07 -1.68 3.47
C VAL A 129 -15.83 -0.68 4.60
N PHE A 130 -14.73 0.06 4.54
CA PHE A 130 -14.40 1.11 5.50
C PHE A 130 -13.62 2.24 4.81
N SER A 131 -13.88 3.47 5.22
CA SER A 131 -13.00 4.61 4.94
C SER A 131 -13.18 5.69 6.00
N GLN A 132 -12.06 6.20 6.50
CA GLN A 132 -12.06 7.33 7.42
C GLN A 132 -10.94 8.31 7.08
N PRO A 133 -11.18 9.63 7.24
CA PRO A 133 -10.11 10.60 7.18
C PRO A 133 -9.14 10.39 8.34
N ASN A 134 -7.84 10.51 8.09
CA ASN A 134 -6.86 10.63 9.15
C ASN A 134 -6.95 12.06 9.74
N LEU A 135 -7.30 12.19 11.02
CA LEU A 135 -7.61 13.47 11.67
C LEU A 135 -6.49 14.02 12.57
N VAL A 136 -5.23 13.56 12.39
CA VAL A 136 -4.08 14.18 13.06
C VAL A 136 -4.05 15.68 12.75
N ALA A 137 -3.72 16.53 13.74
CA ALA A 137 -3.96 17.99 13.77
C ALA A 137 -3.52 18.83 12.54
N LYS A 138 -2.73 18.28 11.61
CA LYS A 138 -2.26 18.93 10.37
C LYS A 138 -2.91 18.39 9.09
N ASN A 139 -3.70 17.33 9.19
CA ASN A 139 -4.28 16.63 8.05
C ASN A 139 -5.62 17.24 7.59
N PRO A 140 -6.53 17.66 8.49
CA PRO A 140 -7.77 18.29 8.07
C PRO A 140 -7.56 19.65 7.38
N TYR A 141 -8.33 19.92 6.34
CA TYR A 141 -8.42 21.23 5.67
C TYR A 141 -9.73 21.38 4.90
N GLU A 142 -10.08 22.61 4.53
CA GLU A 142 -11.27 22.88 3.71
C GLU A 142 -10.99 22.72 2.21
N PHE A 143 -11.83 21.94 1.53
CA PHE A 143 -11.78 21.74 0.10
C PHE A 143 -13.19 21.71 -0.48
N ARG A 144 -13.52 22.64 -1.38
CA ARG A 144 -14.86 22.77 -1.98
C ARG A 144 -15.98 22.78 -0.93
N ASN A 145 -15.81 23.59 0.13
CA ASN A 145 -16.75 23.76 1.24
C ASN A 145 -17.03 22.46 2.03
N LYS A 146 -16.04 21.57 2.10
CA LYS A 146 -16.08 20.35 2.91
C LYS A 146 -14.76 20.20 3.65
N THR A 147 -14.83 19.83 4.91
CA THR A 147 -13.67 19.36 5.67
C THR A 147 -13.21 18.02 5.09
N VAL A 148 -12.01 18.01 4.55
CA VAL A 148 -11.33 16.83 3.99
C VAL A 148 -10.01 16.59 4.73
N SER A 149 -9.36 15.47 4.42
CA SER A 149 -8.03 15.17 4.97
C SER A 149 -6.98 15.04 3.86
N ASN A 150 -5.72 15.27 4.24
CA ASN A 150 -4.55 14.94 3.44
C ASN A 150 -4.32 13.42 3.33
N CYS A 151 -4.84 12.63 4.28
CA CYS A 151 -4.71 11.18 4.29
C CYS A 151 -6.03 10.49 4.67
N TYR A 152 -6.26 9.29 4.14
CA TYR A 152 -7.43 8.48 4.47
C TYR A 152 -7.01 7.03 4.68
N GLU A 153 -7.55 6.41 5.71
CA GLU A 153 -7.48 4.96 5.90
C GLU A 153 -8.67 4.33 5.19
N ILE A 154 -8.41 3.26 4.41
CA ILE A 154 -9.41 2.58 3.59
C ILE A 154 -9.22 1.06 3.73
N LEU A 155 -10.32 0.33 3.90
CA LEU A 155 -10.33 -1.12 3.85
C LEU A 155 -11.09 -1.62 2.63
N TRP A 156 -10.44 -2.49 1.88
CA TRP A 156 -10.98 -3.20 0.73
C TRP A 156 -11.07 -4.68 1.04
N VAL A 157 -12.21 -5.29 0.70
CA VAL A 157 -12.40 -6.73 0.80
C VAL A 157 -12.80 -7.28 -0.56
N ARG A 158 -12.12 -8.33 -1.01
CA ARG A 158 -12.39 -8.97 -2.28
C ARG A 158 -13.65 -9.84 -2.19
N LYS A 159 -14.63 -9.58 -3.06
CA LYS A 159 -15.94 -10.23 -3.03
C LYS A 159 -15.89 -11.76 -3.19
N GLN A 160 -14.86 -12.29 -3.83
CA GLN A 160 -14.73 -13.73 -4.11
C GLN A 160 -14.40 -14.57 -2.86
N PHE A 161 -14.00 -13.94 -1.76
CA PHE A 161 -13.66 -14.63 -0.51
C PHE A 161 -14.63 -14.32 0.64
N ASN A 162 -15.73 -13.61 0.35
CA ASN A 162 -16.78 -13.25 1.30
C ASN A 162 -18.01 -14.13 1.15
#